data_AF-A0A382ECE8-F1
#
_entry.id   AF-A0A382ECE8-F1
#
_cell.length_a   1.000
_cell.length_b   1.000
_cell.length_c   1.000
_cell.angle_alpha   90.00
_cell.angle_beta   90.00
_cell.angle_gamma   90.00
#
_symmetry.space_group_name_H-M   'P 1'
#
loop_
_entity.id
_entity.type
_entity.pdbx_description
1 polymer ?
#
loop_
_entity_poly.entity_id
_entity_poly.type
_entity_poly.pdbx_seq_one_letter_code
_entity_poly.pdbx_strand_id
1 'polypeptide(L)'
;VNPKAIESKWQKKWTEAKVYESEPKGAKEKYFVNCPYPYMNGYLHLGHAFTYLRADMVSRYQRMQNKNVLFPFAFHCTGTPIVAAAQRVKEGEKTQIKALKQMGLSDTLIKKFSKPEEWTKHFPGKAVTDLKKFGTSIDWRRSFITTSLNPSYDAFIRWQFNKLLAGEYLIKGSFPVVWCPRRGTVVGDHDRL
;
A
#
# COMPACT_ATOMS: atom_id res chain seq x y z
N VAL A 1 22.34 24.84 10.75
CA VAL A 1 20.94 24.41 10.92
C VAL A 1 20.90 22.88 10.91
N ASN A 2 20.18 22.22 11.84
CA ASN A 2 20.04 20.75 11.84
C ASN A 2 18.69 20.35 11.20
N PRO A 3 18.66 19.85 9.95
CA PRO A 3 17.41 19.54 9.24
C PRO A 3 16.56 18.50 9.97
N LYS A 4 17.17 17.45 10.54
CA LYS A 4 16.45 16.37 11.25
C LYS A 4 15.66 16.88 12.46
N ALA A 5 16.21 17.87 13.17
CA ALA A 5 15.52 18.50 14.29
C ALA A 5 14.32 19.33 13.81
N ILE A 6 14.44 20.01 12.65
CA ILE A 6 13.35 20.79 12.05
C ILE A 6 12.24 19.88 11.53
N GLU A 7 12.58 18.81 10.83
CA GLU A 7 11.64 17.81 10.32
C GLU A 7 10.80 17.23 11.48
N SER A 8 11.46 16.75 12.52
CA SER A 8 10.81 16.16 13.70
C SER A 8 9.87 17.15 14.39
N LYS A 9 10.30 18.42 14.53
CA LYS A 9 9.48 19.50 15.10
C LYS A 9 8.18 19.69 14.32
N TRP A 10 8.24 19.79 12.99
CA TRP A 10 7.06 20.07 12.18
C TRP A 10 6.15 18.87 12.01
N GLN A 11 6.70 17.67 11.81
CA GLN A 11 5.93 16.42 11.73
C GLN A 11 5.11 16.19 13.00
N LYS A 12 5.70 16.46 14.17
CA LYS A 12 4.99 16.42 15.46
C LYS A 12 3.84 17.44 15.50
N LYS A 13 4.12 18.70 15.19
CA LYS A 13 3.10 19.77 15.17
C LYS A 13 1.94 19.47 14.22
N TRP A 14 2.22 18.98 13.02
CA TRP A 14 1.20 18.62 12.03
C TRP A 14 0.32 17.48 12.52
N THR A 15 0.92 16.48 13.17
CA THR A 15 0.19 15.32 13.72
C THR A 15 -0.70 15.73 14.89
N GLU A 16 -0.18 16.49 15.84
CA GLU A 16 -0.92 16.96 17.02
C GLU A 16 -2.09 17.87 16.63
N ALA A 17 -1.87 18.78 15.69
CA ALA A 17 -2.91 19.67 15.17
C ALA A 17 -3.81 19.01 14.12
N LYS A 18 -3.58 17.73 13.76
CA LYS A 18 -4.38 16.97 12.80
C LYS A 18 -4.58 17.70 11.46
N VAL A 19 -3.57 18.43 11.01
CA VAL A 19 -3.70 19.40 9.89
C VAL A 19 -4.03 18.77 8.52
N TYR A 20 -3.83 17.46 8.39
CA TYR A 20 -4.11 16.70 7.17
C TYR A 20 -5.39 15.87 7.26
N GLU A 21 -6.06 15.87 8.41
CA GLU A 21 -7.35 15.22 8.61
C GLU A 21 -8.46 16.11 8.06
N SER A 22 -9.00 15.74 6.89
CA SER A 22 -10.05 16.52 6.22
C SER A 22 -11.43 15.92 6.50
N GLU A 23 -12.37 16.81 6.78
CA GLU A 23 -13.79 16.49 6.90
C GLU A 23 -14.56 17.11 5.74
N PRO A 24 -15.54 16.41 5.15
CA PRO A 24 -16.35 16.94 4.05
C PRO A 24 -17.42 17.92 4.56
N LYS A 25 -17.00 18.94 5.32
CA LYS A 25 -17.85 19.96 5.94
C LYS A 25 -17.41 21.36 5.51
N GLY A 26 -18.39 22.26 5.35
CA GLY A 26 -18.15 23.68 5.07
C GLY A 26 -18.19 24.04 3.58
N ALA A 27 -17.93 25.33 3.30
CA ALA A 27 -18.08 25.93 1.97
C ALA A 27 -16.82 25.89 1.09
N LYS A 28 -15.70 25.34 1.60
CA LYS A 28 -14.45 25.25 0.84
C LYS A 28 -14.60 24.29 -0.33
N GLU A 29 -14.04 24.66 -1.49
CA GLU A 29 -13.99 23.77 -2.65
C GLU A 29 -13.23 22.49 -2.29
N LYS A 30 -13.82 21.31 -2.59
CA LYS A 30 -13.18 20.02 -2.33
C LYS A 30 -12.09 19.74 -3.36
N TYR A 31 -11.00 19.12 -2.93
CA TYR A 31 -9.98 18.59 -3.83
C TYR A 31 -9.53 17.20 -3.37
N PHE A 32 -9.76 16.19 -4.20
CA PHE A 32 -9.42 14.81 -3.87
C PHE A 32 -8.20 14.38 -4.67
N VAL A 33 -7.13 13.99 -3.98
CA VAL A 33 -5.92 13.46 -4.59
C VAL A 33 -5.80 11.99 -4.22
N ASN A 34 -5.47 11.17 -5.21
CA ASN A 34 -5.19 9.76 -4.98
C ASN A 34 -3.94 9.34 -5.76
N CYS A 35 -3.23 8.36 -5.24
CA CYS A 35 -2.16 7.66 -5.94
C CYS A 35 -2.39 6.16 -5.82
N PRO A 36 -2.02 5.35 -6.83
CA PRO A 36 -2.12 3.90 -6.72
C PRO A 36 -1.40 3.42 -5.45
N TYR A 37 -2.10 2.64 -4.62
CA TYR A 37 -1.51 2.08 -3.43
C TYR A 37 -0.38 1.08 -3.78
N PRO A 38 0.74 1.06 -3.04
CA PRO A 38 1.87 0.15 -3.33
C PRO A 38 1.55 -1.30 -2.99
N TYR A 39 2.19 -2.23 -3.69
CA TYR A 39 2.24 -3.64 -3.30
C TYR A 39 3.10 -3.84 -2.04
N MET A 40 2.57 -4.58 -1.08
CA MET A 40 3.17 -4.79 0.25
C MET A 40 4.07 -6.03 0.32
N ASN A 41 4.87 -6.24 -0.72
CA ASN A 41 5.84 -7.33 -0.81
C ASN A 41 7.28 -6.87 -0.43
N GLY A 42 7.44 -5.69 0.13
CA GLY A 42 8.74 -5.12 0.49
C GLY A 42 8.66 -3.71 1.05
N TYR A 43 9.81 -3.12 1.37
CA TYR A 43 9.90 -1.71 1.76
C TYR A 43 9.75 -0.78 0.55
N LEU A 44 9.20 0.41 0.80
CA LEU A 44 9.07 1.44 -0.23
C LEU A 44 10.45 1.99 -0.61
N HIS A 45 10.83 1.84 -1.87
CA HIS A 45 12.04 2.43 -2.44
C HIS A 45 11.82 3.84 -3.05
N LEU A 46 12.91 4.49 -3.50
CA LEU A 46 12.89 5.85 -4.06
C LEU A 46 11.91 6.06 -5.23
N GLY A 47 11.69 5.07 -6.10
CA GLY A 47 10.66 5.15 -7.15
C GLY A 47 9.24 5.37 -6.61
N HIS A 48 8.90 4.80 -5.44
CA HIS A 48 7.64 5.08 -4.76
C HIS A 48 7.62 6.51 -4.24
N ALA A 49 8.71 6.96 -3.61
CA ALA A 49 8.83 8.33 -3.11
C ALA A 49 8.64 9.36 -4.23
N PHE A 50 9.25 9.15 -5.39
CA PHE A 50 9.06 9.99 -6.58
C PHE A 50 7.59 10.08 -7.01
N THR A 51 6.87 8.97 -6.99
CA THR A 51 5.45 8.92 -7.35
C THR A 51 4.58 9.66 -6.32
N TYR A 52 4.77 9.37 -5.04
CA TYR A 52 3.93 9.93 -3.97
C TYR A 52 4.24 11.40 -3.68
N LEU A 53 5.47 11.84 -3.94
CA LEU A 53 5.86 13.24 -3.82
C LEU A 53 5.02 14.14 -4.73
N ARG A 54 4.68 13.69 -5.94
CA ARG A 54 3.83 14.45 -6.87
C ARG A 54 2.42 14.66 -6.32
N ALA A 55 1.83 13.59 -5.77
CA ALA A 55 0.53 13.65 -5.13
C ALA A 55 0.57 14.59 -3.89
N ASP A 56 1.64 14.50 -3.10
CA ASP A 56 1.82 15.34 -1.92
C ASP A 56 1.99 16.83 -2.26
N MET A 57 2.83 17.14 -3.26
CA MET A 57 3.06 18.51 -3.74
C MET A 57 1.77 19.18 -4.20
N VAL A 58 0.99 18.49 -5.03
CA VAL A 58 -0.32 19.00 -5.49
C VAL A 58 -1.28 19.15 -4.31
N SER A 59 -1.30 18.19 -3.39
CA SER A 59 -2.15 18.26 -2.20
C SER A 59 -1.81 19.48 -1.33
N ARG A 60 -0.52 19.78 -1.15
CA ARG A 60 -0.06 20.95 -0.39
C ARG A 60 -0.38 22.26 -1.11
N TYR A 61 -0.10 22.33 -2.42
CA TYR A 61 -0.44 23.50 -3.24
C TYR A 61 -1.93 23.83 -3.14
N GLN A 62 -2.81 22.83 -3.29
CA GLN A 62 -4.25 23.06 -3.23
C GLN A 62 -4.74 23.46 -1.83
N ARG A 63 -4.10 22.98 -0.75
CA ARG A 63 -4.37 23.48 0.62
C ARG A 63 -3.99 24.97 0.76
N MET A 64 -2.89 25.39 0.13
CA MET A 64 -2.49 26.82 0.11
C MET A 64 -3.46 27.67 -0.72
N GLN A 65 -4.14 27.09 -1.71
CA GLN A 65 -5.25 27.72 -2.44
C GLN A 65 -6.58 27.69 -1.66
N ASN A 66 -6.54 27.45 -0.34
CA ASN A 66 -7.69 27.39 0.56
C ASN A 66 -8.75 26.31 0.21
N LYS A 67 -8.37 25.26 -0.55
CA LYS A 67 -9.25 24.12 -0.82
C LYS A 67 -9.29 23.14 0.34
N ASN A 68 -10.40 22.41 0.46
CA ASN A 68 -10.54 21.28 1.38
C ASN A 68 -9.96 20.01 0.73
N VAL A 69 -8.69 19.73 1.02
CA VAL A 69 -7.93 18.67 0.36
C VAL A 69 -7.97 17.37 1.15
N LEU A 70 -8.41 16.30 0.49
CA LEU A 70 -8.27 14.93 0.97
C LEU A 70 -7.21 14.20 0.15
N PHE A 71 -6.14 13.76 0.83
CA PHE A 71 -5.14 12.84 0.30
C PHE A 71 -5.07 11.61 1.21
N PRO A 72 -5.77 10.50 0.89
CA PRO A 72 -5.69 9.27 1.65
C PRO A 72 -4.58 8.38 1.06
N PHE A 73 -4.27 7.30 1.77
CA PHE A 73 -3.31 6.30 1.30
C PHE A 73 -3.68 4.94 1.86
N ALA A 74 -3.55 3.89 1.04
CA ALA A 74 -3.86 2.51 1.43
C ALA A 74 -2.75 1.57 0.93
N PHE A 75 -2.90 0.27 1.19
CA PHE A 75 -1.85 -0.72 1.01
C PHE A 75 -2.36 -1.93 0.22
N HIS A 76 -1.71 -2.23 -0.92
CA HIS A 76 -2.10 -3.35 -1.77
C HIS A 76 -1.49 -4.65 -1.24
N CYS A 77 -2.34 -5.49 -0.67
CA CYS A 77 -2.00 -6.80 -0.14
C CYS A 77 -2.68 -7.94 -0.93
N THR A 78 -3.64 -7.61 -1.80
CA THR A 78 -4.25 -8.57 -2.71
C THR A 78 -3.28 -8.95 -3.81
N GLY A 79 -3.25 -10.24 -4.14
CA GLY A 79 -2.45 -10.76 -5.23
C GLY A 79 -1.55 -11.91 -4.81
N THR A 80 -1.15 -12.65 -5.82
CA THR A 80 -0.24 -13.78 -5.76
C THR A 80 1.23 -13.46 -5.48
N PRO A 81 1.77 -12.22 -5.66
CA PRO A 81 3.21 -11.99 -5.45
C PRO A 81 3.64 -12.20 -4.00
N ILE A 82 2.80 -11.80 -3.04
CA ILE A 82 3.05 -12.01 -1.61
C ILE A 82 3.01 -13.51 -1.27
N VAL A 83 2.04 -14.25 -1.84
CA VAL A 83 1.91 -15.70 -1.65
C VAL A 83 3.11 -16.43 -2.24
N ALA A 84 3.53 -16.06 -3.45
CA ALA A 84 4.70 -16.62 -4.12
C ALA A 84 5.99 -16.32 -3.36
N ALA A 85 6.17 -15.10 -2.86
CA ALA A 85 7.31 -14.73 -2.05
C ALA A 85 7.35 -15.51 -0.72
N ALA A 86 6.20 -15.66 -0.05
CA ALA A 86 6.10 -16.44 1.17
C ALA A 86 6.44 -17.92 0.96
N GLN A 87 5.95 -18.51 -0.14
CA GLN A 87 6.27 -19.87 -0.52
C GLN A 87 7.78 -20.07 -0.79
N ARG A 88 8.44 -19.12 -1.47
CA ARG A 88 9.90 -19.14 -1.68
C ARG A 88 10.68 -19.10 -0.36
N VAL A 89 10.22 -18.31 0.61
CA VAL A 89 10.80 -18.30 1.96
C VAL A 89 10.63 -19.66 2.64
N LYS A 90 9.43 -20.26 2.54
CA LYS A 90 9.14 -21.59 3.08
C LYS A 90 10.01 -22.69 2.46
N GLU A 91 10.30 -22.58 1.16
CA GLU A 91 11.18 -23.48 0.41
C GLU A 91 12.68 -23.25 0.68
N GLY A 92 13.05 -22.24 1.47
CA GLY A 92 14.45 -21.93 1.74
C GLY A 92 15.19 -21.34 0.55
N GLU A 93 14.48 -20.72 -0.40
CA GLU A 93 15.06 -20.25 -1.64
C GLU A 93 16.05 -19.09 -1.40
N LYS A 94 17.31 -19.30 -1.80
CA LYS A 94 18.44 -18.44 -1.40
C LYS A 94 18.29 -17.00 -1.88
N THR A 95 17.74 -16.75 -3.07
CA THR A 95 17.60 -15.40 -3.63
C THR A 95 16.57 -14.59 -2.86
N GLN A 96 15.41 -15.17 -2.55
CA GLN A 96 14.37 -14.52 -1.75
C GLN A 96 14.88 -14.19 -0.34
N ILE A 97 15.57 -15.14 0.31
CA ILE A 97 16.15 -14.92 1.64
C ILE A 97 17.22 -13.83 1.58
N LYS A 98 18.09 -13.84 0.57
CA LYS A 98 19.11 -12.80 0.37
C LYS A 98 18.47 -11.42 0.18
N ALA A 99 17.41 -11.31 -0.62
CA ALA A 99 16.70 -10.06 -0.83
C ALA A 99 16.10 -9.51 0.47
N LEU A 100 15.48 -10.36 1.29
CA LEU A 100 14.95 -9.96 2.60
C LEU A 100 16.07 -9.54 3.58
N LYS A 101 17.23 -10.22 3.55
CA LYS A 101 18.41 -9.81 4.33
C LYS A 101 18.97 -8.46 3.88
N GLN A 102 18.99 -8.18 2.58
CA GLN A 102 19.42 -6.88 2.05
C GLN A 102 18.48 -5.74 2.47
N MET A 103 17.21 -6.04 2.76
CA MET A 103 16.29 -5.09 3.40
C MET A 103 16.58 -4.88 4.90
N GLY A 104 17.54 -5.60 5.49
CA GLY A 104 17.88 -5.50 6.91
C GLY A 104 16.94 -6.28 7.84
N LEU A 105 16.24 -7.30 7.33
CA LEU A 105 15.37 -8.16 8.13
C LEU A 105 16.18 -9.25 8.83
N SER A 106 15.90 -9.50 10.11
CA SER A 106 16.57 -10.55 10.88
C SER A 106 16.15 -11.95 10.43
N ASP A 107 17.02 -12.95 10.61
CA ASP A 107 16.69 -14.35 10.30
C ASP A 107 15.44 -14.85 11.05
N THR A 108 15.23 -14.38 12.29
CA THR A 108 14.05 -14.71 13.09
C THR A 108 12.76 -14.17 12.48
N LEU A 109 12.80 -12.97 11.90
CA LEU A 109 11.66 -12.35 11.23
C LEU A 109 11.44 -12.96 9.85
N ILE A 110 12.52 -13.24 9.10
CA ILE A 110 12.46 -13.88 7.78
C ILE A 110 11.71 -15.21 7.85
N LYS A 111 11.96 -16.03 8.87
CA LYS A 111 11.23 -17.30 9.05
C LYS A 111 9.72 -17.12 9.13
N LYS A 112 9.23 -16.02 9.73
CA LYS A 112 7.79 -15.71 9.82
C LYS A 112 7.18 -15.38 8.47
N PHE A 113 7.95 -14.82 7.55
CA PHE A 113 7.51 -14.53 6.18
C PHE A 113 7.26 -15.76 5.31
N SER A 114 7.42 -16.98 5.84
CA SER A 114 6.83 -18.18 5.23
C SER A 114 5.29 -18.14 5.17
N LYS A 115 4.66 -17.27 5.97
CA LYS A 115 3.21 -17.04 6.01
C LYS A 115 2.85 -15.71 5.33
N PRO A 116 1.99 -15.67 4.29
CA PRO A 116 1.60 -14.45 3.58
C PRO A 116 1.04 -13.35 4.50
N GLU A 117 0.30 -13.73 5.54
CA GLU A 117 -0.34 -12.80 6.46
C GLU A 117 0.68 -11.93 7.20
N GLU A 118 1.88 -12.47 7.47
CA GLU A 118 2.94 -11.73 8.16
C GLU A 118 3.47 -10.57 7.29
N TRP A 119 3.46 -10.71 5.96
CA TRP A 119 3.79 -9.62 5.04
C TRP A 119 2.77 -8.49 5.15
N THR A 120 1.48 -8.85 5.15
CA THR A 120 0.36 -7.91 5.22
C THR A 120 0.28 -7.17 6.56
N LYS A 121 0.92 -7.68 7.61
CA LYS A 121 1.03 -7.00 8.91
C LYS A 121 2.28 -6.14 9.00
N HIS A 122 3.43 -6.66 8.54
CA HIS A 122 4.72 -6.01 8.70
C HIS A 122 4.91 -4.80 7.79
N PHE A 123 4.74 -4.97 6.47
CA PHE A 123 5.10 -3.95 5.49
C PHE A 123 4.20 -2.71 5.53
N PRO A 124 2.86 -2.81 5.69
CA PRO A 124 2.02 -1.62 5.82
C PRO A 124 2.41 -0.73 7.01
N GLY A 125 2.66 -1.31 8.20
CA GLY A 125 3.05 -0.53 9.38
C GLY A 125 4.40 0.18 9.20
N LYS A 126 5.34 -0.45 8.50
CA LYS A 126 6.62 0.17 8.12
C LYS A 126 6.43 1.28 7.09
N ALA A 127 5.61 1.06 6.06
CA ALA A 127 5.28 2.07 5.07
C ALA A 127 4.63 3.32 5.69
N VAL A 128 3.70 3.17 6.64
CA VAL A 128 3.14 4.31 7.41
C VAL A 128 4.25 5.06 8.13
N THR A 129 5.15 4.34 8.81
CA THR A 129 6.27 4.96 9.55
C THR A 129 7.17 5.76 8.64
N ASP A 130 7.54 5.18 7.49
CA ASP A 130 8.47 5.79 6.55
C ASP A 130 7.85 6.99 5.84
N LEU A 131 6.57 6.91 5.43
CA LEU A 131 5.87 8.04 4.81
C LEU A 131 5.58 9.18 5.80
N LYS A 132 5.30 8.88 7.07
CA LYS A 132 5.23 9.90 8.12
C LYS A 132 6.56 10.61 8.33
N LYS A 133 7.68 9.87 8.35
CA LYS A 133 9.03 10.43 8.42
C LYS A 133 9.41 11.21 7.16
N PHE A 134 8.87 10.82 6.01
CA PHE A 134 8.99 11.57 4.76
C PHE A 134 8.16 12.86 4.76
N GLY A 135 7.24 13.03 5.72
CA GLY A 135 6.45 14.23 5.89
C GLY A 135 5.26 14.32 4.95
N THR A 136 4.73 13.21 4.45
CA THR A 136 3.55 13.22 3.56
C THR A 136 2.31 13.79 4.25
N SER A 137 1.50 14.52 3.50
CA SER A 137 0.25 15.15 3.93
C SER A 137 -0.98 14.24 3.83
N ILE A 138 -0.81 12.99 4.28
CA ILE A 138 -1.80 11.92 4.19
C ILE A 138 -2.76 11.93 5.40
N ASP A 139 -4.06 11.72 5.15
CA ASP A 139 -5.05 11.39 6.18
C ASP A 139 -4.99 9.89 6.52
N TRP A 140 -4.20 9.54 7.54
CA TRP A 140 -3.95 8.16 7.95
C TRP A 140 -5.17 7.44 8.55
N ARG A 141 -6.23 8.17 8.94
CA ARG A 141 -7.46 7.56 9.47
C ARG A 141 -8.21 6.75 8.41
N ARG A 142 -7.94 7.06 7.14
CA ARG A 142 -8.58 6.44 5.97
C ARG A 142 -7.70 5.37 5.32
N SER A 143 -6.63 4.94 6.01
CA SER A 143 -5.74 3.89 5.52
C SER A 143 -6.27 2.49 5.81
N PHE A 144 -6.06 1.58 4.86
CA PHE A 144 -6.52 0.19 4.95
C PHE A 144 -5.68 -0.75 4.10
N ILE A 145 -5.84 -2.07 4.32
CA ILE A 145 -5.33 -3.13 3.46
C ILE A 145 -6.46 -3.73 2.61
N THR A 146 -6.10 -4.38 1.51
CA THR A 146 -7.03 -4.73 0.42
C THR A 146 -7.51 -6.19 0.41
N THR A 147 -7.02 -7.04 1.33
CA THR A 147 -7.42 -8.46 1.40
C THR A 147 -8.66 -8.67 2.27
N SER A 148 -9.15 -9.91 2.31
CA SER A 148 -10.22 -10.36 3.20
C SER A 148 -9.91 -10.19 4.70
N LEU A 149 -8.64 -9.93 5.06
CA LEU A 149 -8.24 -9.52 6.42
C LEU A 149 -8.82 -8.15 6.82
N ASN A 150 -9.34 -7.39 5.86
CA ASN A 150 -10.15 -6.20 6.09
C ASN A 150 -11.60 -6.45 5.66
N PRO A 151 -12.49 -6.82 6.59
CA PRO A 151 -13.88 -7.17 6.28
C PRO A 151 -14.65 -6.04 5.57
N SER A 152 -14.37 -4.78 5.89
CA SER A 152 -15.05 -3.63 5.30
C SER A 152 -14.69 -3.43 3.82
N TYR A 153 -13.40 -3.57 3.49
CA TYR A 153 -12.96 -3.47 2.10
C TYR A 153 -13.38 -4.70 1.29
N ASP A 154 -13.34 -5.89 1.90
CA ASP A 154 -13.85 -7.11 1.29
C ASP A 154 -15.35 -7.02 0.95
N ALA A 155 -16.17 -6.46 1.86
CA ALA A 155 -17.57 -6.20 1.59
C ALA A 155 -17.77 -5.17 0.46
N PHE A 156 -16.94 -4.13 0.40
CA PHE A 156 -16.95 -3.15 -0.69
C PHE A 156 -16.65 -3.81 -2.05
N ILE A 157 -15.65 -4.69 -2.12
CA ILE A 157 -15.32 -5.41 -3.35
C ILE A 157 -16.43 -6.39 -3.74
N ARG A 158 -17.01 -7.13 -2.79
CA ARG A 158 -18.16 -8.01 -3.06
C ARG A 158 -19.35 -7.22 -3.62
N TRP A 159 -19.64 -6.05 -3.06
CA TRP A 159 -20.66 -5.14 -3.61
C TRP A 159 -20.32 -4.72 -5.05
N GLN A 160 -19.07 -4.33 -5.33
CA GLN A 160 -18.63 -3.95 -6.67
C GLN A 160 -18.84 -5.08 -7.68
N PHE A 161 -18.40 -6.31 -7.37
CA PHE A 161 -18.56 -7.46 -8.26
C PHE A 161 -20.03 -7.85 -8.45
N ASN A 162 -20.87 -7.74 -7.42
CA ASN A 162 -22.31 -7.97 -7.55
C ASN A 162 -22.97 -6.93 -8.48
N LYS A 163 -22.50 -5.68 -8.49
CA LYS A 163 -22.96 -4.66 -9.46
C LYS A 163 -22.50 -4.97 -10.88
N LEU A 164 -21.26 -5.43 -11.06
CA LEU A 164 -20.77 -5.85 -12.37
C LEU A 164 -21.55 -7.06 -12.89
N LEU A 165 -21.90 -8.01 -12.02
CA LEU A 165 -22.73 -9.15 -12.37
C LEU A 165 -24.14 -8.72 -12.80
N ALA A 166 -24.79 -7.86 -12.02
CA ALA A 166 -26.13 -7.37 -12.31
C ALA A 166 -26.20 -6.51 -13.58
N GLY A 167 -25.08 -5.87 -13.96
CA GLY A 167 -24.94 -5.14 -15.22
C GLY A 167 -24.47 -6.00 -16.39
N GLU A 168 -24.41 -7.33 -16.24
CA GLU A 168 -23.98 -8.29 -17.27
C GLU A 168 -22.54 -8.05 -17.79
N TYR A 169 -21.68 -7.43 -16.98
CA TYR A 169 -20.28 -7.17 -17.33
C TYR A 169 -19.32 -8.32 -16.96
N LEU A 170 -19.82 -9.36 -16.29
CA LEU A 170 -19.03 -10.53 -15.92
C LEU A 170 -19.32 -11.70 -16.86
N ILE A 171 -18.33 -12.05 -17.68
CA ILE A 171 -18.39 -13.20 -18.59
C ILE A 171 -17.49 -14.33 -18.09
N LYS A 172 -17.87 -15.56 -18.40
CA LYS A 172 -17.03 -16.74 -18.21
C LYS A 172 -16.65 -17.28 -19.58
N GLY A 173 -15.35 -17.50 -19.80
CA GLY A 173 -14.83 -18.03 -21.05
C GLY A 173 -13.46 -18.68 -20.86
N SER A 174 -12.93 -19.24 -21.93
CA SER A 174 -11.58 -19.80 -21.95
C SER A 174 -10.57 -18.73 -22.36
N PHE A 175 -9.48 -18.63 -21.62
CA PHE A 175 -8.40 -17.68 -21.90
C PHE A 175 -7.05 -18.36 -21.65
N PRO A 176 -6.05 -18.20 -22.54
CA PRO A 176 -4.72 -18.77 -22.31
C PRO A 176 -4.05 -18.06 -21.14
N VAL A 177 -3.49 -18.84 -20.22
CA VAL A 177 -2.81 -18.33 -19.02
C VAL A 177 -1.39 -18.86 -18.93
N VAL A 178 -0.49 -18.08 -18.33
CA VAL A 178 0.85 -18.57 -17.98
C VAL A 178 0.73 -19.51 -16.79
N TRP A 179 1.24 -20.73 -16.92
CA TRP A 179 1.11 -21.79 -15.93
C TRP A 179 2.47 -22.22 -15.38
N CYS A 180 2.58 -22.35 -14.05
CA CYS A 180 3.77 -22.90 -13.43
C CYS A 180 3.55 -24.39 -13.10
N PRO A 181 4.16 -25.34 -13.84
CA PRO A 181 3.94 -26.78 -13.60
C PRO A 181 4.48 -27.24 -12.23
N ARG A 182 5.52 -26.56 -11.71
CA ARG A 182 6.08 -26.87 -10.38
C ARG A 182 5.11 -26.53 -9.25
N ARG A 183 4.39 -25.41 -9.37
CA ARG A 183 3.52 -24.87 -8.31
C ARG A 183 2.04 -25.19 -8.52
N GLY A 184 1.66 -25.72 -9.69
CA GLY A 184 0.27 -26.04 -10.00
C GLY A 184 -0.65 -24.81 -9.95
N THR A 185 -0.16 -23.65 -10.36
CA THR A 185 -0.91 -22.39 -10.29
C THR A 185 -0.64 -21.49 -11.50
N VAL A 186 -1.60 -20.59 -11.75
CA VAL A 186 -1.47 -19.51 -12.72
C VAL A 186 -0.44 -18.49 -12.22
N VAL A 187 0.39 -18.00 -13.12
CA VAL A 187 1.40 -16.97 -12.84
C VAL A 187 0.86 -15.65 -13.37
N GLY A 188 0.43 -14.77 -12.46
CA GLY A 188 0.02 -13.42 -12.82
C GLY A 188 1.21 -12.60 -13.33
N ASP A 189 0.93 -11.50 -14.03
CA ASP A 189 2.00 -10.65 -14.61
C ASP A 189 2.97 -10.11 -13.53
N HIS A 190 2.45 -9.88 -12.33
CA HIS A 190 3.24 -9.45 -11.16
C HIS A 190 3.95 -10.61 -10.41
N ASP A 191 3.73 -11.87 -10.81
CA ASP A 191 4.40 -13.06 -10.24
C ASP A 191 5.57 -13.57 -11.08
N ARG A 192 5.77 -12.99 -12.26
CA ARG A 192 6.85 -13.38 -13.18
C ARG A 192 8.18 -12.86 -12.63
N LEU A 193 9.22 -13.70 -12.71
CA LEU A 193 10.59 -13.35 -12.34
C LEU A 193 11.35 -12.74 -13.52
#